data_AF-A0A3L6MST7-F1
#
_entry.id   AF-A0A3L6MST7-F1
#
_cell.length_a   1.000
_cell.length_b   1.000
_cell.length_c   1.000
_cell.angle_alpha   90.00
_cell.angle_beta   90.00
_cell.angle_gamma   90.00
#
_symmetry.space_group_name_H-M   'P 1'
#
loop_
_entity.id
_entity.type
_entity.pdbx_description
1 polymer ?
#
loop_
_entity_poly.entity_id
_entity_poly.type
_entity_poly.pdbx_seq_one_letter_code
_entity_poly.pdbx_strand_id
1 'polypeptide(L)'
;MGLSYFIGGLIPMVPYFTTKHINTALFASIGVTCVMLCIFGYGKAIITGLSRRSAVYGSLETLLVGAIAAGASYGIVKLVNTNLDYT
;
A
#
# COMPACT_ATOMS: atom_id res chain seq x y z
N MET A 1 7.13 8.25 -16.80
CA MET A 1 6.09 8.28 -15.76
C MET A 1 5.08 7.13 -15.89
N GLY A 2 4.52 6.83 -17.08
CA GLY A 2 3.49 5.78 -17.23
C GLY A 2 3.95 4.34 -16.92
N LEU A 3 5.02 3.85 -17.54
CA LEU A 3 5.50 2.48 -17.34
C LEU A 3 5.92 2.18 -15.90
N SER A 4 6.58 3.14 -15.24
CA SER A 4 7.02 3.01 -13.84
C SER A 4 5.84 2.93 -12.87
N TYR A 5 4.76 3.66 -13.13
CA TYR A 5 3.54 3.62 -12.32
C TYR A 5 2.76 2.33 -12.56
N PHE A 6 2.72 1.86 -13.82
CA PHE A 6 2.12 0.59 -14.21
C PHE A 6 2.81 -0.60 -13.56
N ILE A 7 4.14 -0.70 -13.66
CA ILE A 7 4.92 -1.79 -13.06
C ILE A 7 4.91 -1.71 -11.52
N GLY A 8 5.01 -0.50 -10.95
CA GLY A 8 4.94 -0.30 -9.50
C GLY A 8 3.59 -0.73 -8.89
N GLY A 9 2.49 -0.51 -9.61
CA GLY A 9 1.15 -0.96 -9.20
C GLY A 9 0.85 -2.43 -9.46
N LEU A 10 1.50 -3.05 -10.46
CA LEU A 10 1.29 -4.46 -10.83
C LEU A 10 1.90 -5.45 -9.83
N ILE A 11 3.07 -5.14 -9.26
CA ILE A 11 3.77 -6.01 -8.30
C ILE A 11 2.90 -6.37 -7.07
N PRO A 12 2.23 -5.43 -6.37
CA PRO A 12 1.37 -5.77 -5.24
C PRO A 12 0.08 -6.52 -5.64
N MET A 13 -0.32 -6.51 -6.92
CA MET A 13 -1.51 -7.20 -7.43
C MET A 13 -1.28 -8.69 -7.77
N VAL A 14 -0.03 -9.09 -8.08
CA VAL A 14 0.34 -10.50 -8.36
C VAL A 14 -0.16 -11.52 -7.30
N PRO A 15 -0.02 -11.29 -5.99
CA PRO A 15 -0.49 -12.24 -4.98
C PRO A 15 -2.02 -12.38 -4.94
N TYR A 16 -2.77 -11.37 -5.39
CA TYR A 16 -4.23 -11.40 -5.43
C TYR A 16 -4.78 -12.46 -6.42
N PHE A 17 -4.02 -12.78 -7.48
CA PHE A 17 -4.42 -13.75 -8.50
C PHE A 17 -4.19 -15.21 -8.12
N THR A 18 -3.40 -15.49 -7.08
CA THR A 18 -2.89 -16.85 -6.81
C THR A 18 -3.67 -17.59 -5.70
N THR A 19 -4.47 -16.89 -4.89
CA THR A 19 -5.08 -17.49 -3.69
C THR A 19 -6.61 -17.47 -3.71
N LYS A 20 -7.24 -18.65 -3.69
CA LYS A 20 -8.71 -18.85 -3.73
C LYS A 20 -9.46 -18.66 -2.39
N HIS A 21 -8.77 -18.32 -1.30
CA HIS A 21 -9.37 -18.18 0.05
C HIS A 21 -9.33 -16.71 0.53
N ILE A 22 -10.50 -16.06 0.49
CA ILE A 22 -10.66 -14.60 0.63
C ILE A 22 -10.14 -14.05 1.97
N ASN A 23 -10.37 -14.75 3.09
CA ASN A 23 -9.94 -14.27 4.41
C ASN A 23 -8.42 -14.31 4.58
N THR A 24 -7.76 -15.38 4.14
CA THR A 24 -6.28 -15.49 4.21
C THR A 24 -5.62 -14.58 3.17
N ALA A 25 -6.24 -14.41 2.00
CA ALA A 25 -5.75 -13.53 0.94
C ALA A 25 -5.77 -12.05 1.34
N LEU A 26 -6.77 -11.59 2.09
CA LEU A 26 -6.85 -10.22 2.58
C LEU A 26 -5.67 -9.85 3.51
N PHE A 27 -5.39 -10.69 4.51
CA PHE A 27 -4.26 -10.47 5.41
C PHE A 27 -2.90 -10.54 4.67
N ALA A 28 -2.76 -11.48 3.73
CA ALA A 28 -1.57 -11.56 2.88
C ALA A 28 -1.40 -10.30 2.01
N SER A 29 -2.49 -9.75 1.45
CA SER A 29 -2.47 -8.55 0.61
C SER A 29 -2.06 -7.30 1.40
N ILE A 30 -2.55 -7.15 2.63
CA ILE A 30 -2.15 -6.05 3.53
C ILE A 30 -0.66 -6.18 3.85
N GLY A 31 -0.19 -7.39 4.17
CA GLY A 31 1.22 -7.67 4.44
C GLY A 31 2.11 -7.32 3.24
N VAL A 32 1.75 -7.76 2.04
CA VAL A 32 2.49 -7.41 0.81
C VAL A 32 2.47 -5.91 0.54
N THR A 33 1.34 -5.23 0.77
CA THR A 33 1.24 -3.78 0.57
C THR A 33 2.16 -3.03 1.54
N CYS A 34 2.21 -3.44 2.82
CA CYS A 34 3.16 -2.91 3.80
C CYS A 34 4.61 -3.12 3.35
N VAL A 35 4.95 -4.35 2.96
CA VAL A 35 6.31 -4.68 2.49
C VAL A 35 6.68 -3.84 1.27
N MET A 36 5.75 -3.66 0.33
CA MET A 36 6.01 -2.89 -0.88
C MET A 36 6.19 -1.39 -0.59
N LEU A 37 5.39 -0.82 0.32
CA LEU A 37 5.55 0.55 0.79
C LEU A 37 6.88 0.75 1.52
N CYS A 38 7.30 -0.21 2.36
CA CYS A 38 8.59 -0.19 3.02
C CYS A 38 9.75 -0.26 2.03
N ILE A 39 9.70 -1.15 1.03
CA ILE A 39 10.75 -1.27 -0.01
C ILE A 39 10.84 0.00 -0.84
N PHE A 40 9.71 0.57 -1.27
CA PHE A 40 9.70 1.81 -2.03
C PHE A 40 10.17 3.01 -1.21
N GLY A 41 9.72 3.13 0.05
CA GLY A 41 10.13 4.20 0.96
C GLY A 41 11.63 4.15 1.27
N TYR A 42 12.15 2.95 1.54
CA TYR A 42 13.57 2.73 1.80
C TYR A 42 14.44 2.92 0.55
N GLY A 43 13.98 2.41 -0.60
CA GLY A 43 14.65 2.59 -1.89
C GLY A 43 14.77 4.07 -2.25
N LYS A 44 13.70 4.86 -2.08
CA LYS A 44 13.74 6.32 -2.30
C LYS A 44 14.81 6.99 -1.44
N ALA A 45 14.87 6.65 -0.15
CA ALA A 45 15.82 7.28 0.78
C ALA A 45 17.28 6.91 0.52
N ILE A 46 17.56 5.68 0.04
CA ILE A 46 18.90 5.28 -0.41
C ILE A 46 19.31 6.07 -1.65
N ILE A 47 18.41 6.22 -2.64
CA ILE A 47 18.70 6.94 -3.89
C ILE A 47 18.98 8.43 -3.60
N THR A 48 18.35 9.01 -2.57
CA THR A 48 18.60 10.39 -2.13
C THR A 48 19.89 10.55 -1.30
N GLY A 49 20.61 9.46 -0.98
CA GLY A 49 21.87 9.52 -0.25
C GLY A 49 21.76 9.83 1.25
N LEU A 50 20.57 9.68 1.84
CA LEU A 50 20.36 9.90 3.28
C LEU A 50 21.02 8.79 4.11
N SER A 51 21.54 9.15 5.29
CA SER A 51 22.08 8.20 6.26
C SER A 51 21.06 7.09 6.57
N ARG A 52 21.52 5.84 6.72
CA ARG A 52 20.65 4.64 6.91
C ARG A 52 19.60 4.82 8.01
N ARG A 53 19.89 5.61 9.05
CA ARG A 53 18.92 5.93 10.11
C ARG A 53 17.78 6.81 9.59
N SER A 54 18.08 7.91 8.91
CA SER A 54 17.06 8.79 8.32
C SER A 54 16.26 8.10 7.20
N ALA A 55 16.87 7.13 6.50
CA ALA A 55 16.17 6.32 5.52
C ALA A 55 15.08 5.42 6.12
N VAL A 56 15.32 4.87 7.31
CA VAL A 56 14.30 4.09 8.03
C VAL A 56 13.13 4.98 8.46
N TYR A 57 13.41 6.16 9.01
CA TYR A 57 12.35 7.13 9.36
C TYR A 57 11.54 7.59 8.15
N GLY A 58 12.20 7.93 7.03
CA GLY A 58 11.50 8.33 5.80
C GLY A 58 10.64 7.21 5.19
N SER A 59 11.07 5.95 5.33
CA SER A 59 10.24 4.80 4.93
C SER A 59 9.01 4.63 5.84
N LEU A 60 9.14 4.93 7.13
CA LEU A 60 8.06 4.86 8.10
C LEU A 60 7.03 5.97 7.90
N GLU A 61 7.47 7.19 7.59
CA GLU A 61 6.57 8.29 7.20
C GLU A 61 5.81 7.95 5.91
N THR A 62 6.49 7.38 4.91
CA THR A 62 5.84 6.95 3.66
C THR A 62 4.78 5.86 3.93
N LEU A 63 5.08 4.91 4.81
CA LEU A 63 4.15 3.88 5.25
C LEU A 63 2.93 4.49 5.96
N LEU A 64 3.15 5.43 6.89
CA LEU A 64 2.10 6.11 7.66
C LEU A 64 1.16 6.90 6.76
N VAL A 65 1.71 7.73 5.86
CA VAL A 65 0.90 8.50 4.91
C VAL A 65 0.12 7.58 3.98
N GLY A 66 0.74 6.49 3.50
CA GLY A 66 0.07 5.48 2.68
C GLY A 66 -1.07 4.77 3.42
N ALA A 67 -0.86 4.42 4.70
CA ALA A 67 -1.89 3.78 5.53
C ALA A 67 -3.08 4.71 5.80
N ILE A 68 -2.83 5.99 6.09
CA ILE A 68 -3.88 7.00 6.28
C ILE A 68 -4.67 7.21 4.98
N ALA A 69 -3.99 7.32 3.84
CA ALA A 69 -4.66 7.48 2.55
C ALA A 69 -5.53 6.28 2.18
N ALA A 70 -5.02 5.05 2.39
CA ALA A 70 -5.78 3.82 2.16
C ALA A 70 -7.00 3.72 3.09
N GLY A 71 -6.83 4.07 4.37
CA GLY A 71 -7.91 4.13 5.35
C GLY A 71 -8.98 5.17 4.99
N ALA A 72 -8.57 6.35 4.53
CA ALA A 72 -9.49 7.39 4.06
C ALA A 72 -10.30 6.93 2.84
N SER A 73 -9.66 6.30 1.86
CA SER A 73 -10.34 5.75 0.68
C SER A 73 -11.37 4.67 1.05
N TYR A 74 -10.97 3.71 1.90
CA TYR A 74 -11.89 2.66 2.39
C TYR A 74 -13.05 3.26 3.20
N GLY A 75 -12.76 4.23 4.08
CA GLY A 75 -13.76 4.90 4.90
C GLY A 75 -14.84 5.59 4.07
N ILE A 76 -14.44 6.31 3.01
CA ILE A 76 -15.38 6.96 2.08
C ILE A 76 -16.24 5.92 1.36
N VAL A 77 -15.63 4.86 0.80
CA VAL A 77 -16.37 3.79 0.12
C VAL A 77 -17.36 3.12 1.05
N LYS A 78 -16.96 2.85 2.29
CA LYS A 78 -17.84 2.25 3.30
C LYS A 78 -18.98 3.18 3.69
N LEU A 79 -18.71 4.48 3.87
CA LEU A 79 -19.75 5.46 4.16
C LEU A 79 -20.78 5.52 3.03
N VAL A 80 -20.33 5.62 1.77
CA VAL A 80 -21.21 5.65 0.60
C VAL A 80 -22.02 4.35 0.50
N ASN A 81 -21.38 3.19 0.68
CA ASN A 81 -22.06 1.90 0.63
C ASN A 81 -23.13 1.76 1.72
N THR A 82 -22.80 2.12 2.97
CA THR A 82 -23.76 2.16 4.07
C THR A 82 -24.95 3.07 3.77
N ASN A 83 -24.79 4.22 3.09
CA ASN A 83 -25.93 5.07 2.72
C ASN A 83 -26.83 4.47 1.62
N LEU A 84 -26.32 3.52 0.82
CA LEU A 84 -27.07 2.86 -0.26
C LEU A 84 -27.87 1.63 0.22
N ASP A 85 -27.50 1.04 1.36
CA ASP A 85 -28.23 -0.08 1.99
C ASP A 85 -29.53 0.36 2.73
N TYR A 86 -29.80 1.67 2.81
CA TYR A 86 -31.02 2.24 3.45
C TYR A 86 -32.11 2.68 2.45
N THR A 87 -31.96 2.39 1.15
CA THR A 87 -32.98 2.60 0.10
C THR A 87 -33.34 1.29 -0.57
#